data_AF-A0A3D3V534-F1
#
_entry.id   AF-A0A3D3V534-F1
#
_cell.length_a   1.000
_cell.length_b   1.000
_cell.length_c   1.000
_cell.angle_alpha   90.00
_cell.angle_beta   90.00
_cell.angle_gamma   90.00
#
_symmetry.space_group_name_H-M   'P 1'
#
loop_
_entity.id
_entity.type
_entity.pdbx_description
1 polymer ?
#
loop_
_entity_poly.entity_id
_entity_poly.type
_entity_poly.pdbx_seq_one_letter_code
_entity_poly.pdbx_strand_id
1 'polypeptide(L)'
;ANKFIELGYMIGLNGIITYGESYDRLIKEIDLKNIVIETDCPYLTPRPLEKGIRNEPLFVKEVAQKIADVKEISLEEVAEITTQNAKLILNLSS
;
A
#
# COMPACT_ATOMS: atom_id res chain seq x y z
N ALA A 1 -1.29 -13.85 -4.27
CA ALA A 1 -0.63 -12.73 -4.96
C ALA A 1 -0.07 -13.15 -6.32
N ASN A 2 0.93 -14.05 -6.37
CA ASN A 2 1.66 -14.36 -7.62
C ASN A 2 0.79 -14.71 -8.84
N LYS A 3 -0.25 -15.54 -8.67
CA LYS A 3 -1.18 -15.86 -9.78
C LYS A 3 -1.86 -14.62 -10.39
N PHE A 4 -2.17 -13.60 -9.59
CA PHE A 4 -2.74 -12.34 -10.09
C PHE A 4 -1.69 -11.49 -10.80
N ILE A 5 -0.47 -11.45 -10.26
CA ILE A 5 0.67 -10.75 -10.87
C ILE A 5 1.00 -11.37 -12.23
N GLU A 6 1.01 -12.70 -12.35
CA GLU A 6 1.21 -13.44 -13.61
C GLU A 6 0.13 -13.11 -14.66
N LEU A 7 -1.08 -12.77 -14.22
CA LEU A 7 -2.19 -12.33 -15.07
C LEU A 7 -2.15 -10.83 -15.41
N GLY A 8 -1.14 -10.10 -14.94
CA GLY A 8 -0.97 -8.66 -15.18
C GLY A 8 -1.72 -7.75 -14.19
N TYR A 9 -2.26 -8.29 -13.09
CA TYR A 9 -2.87 -7.48 -12.03
C TYR A 9 -1.83 -6.98 -11.02
N MET A 10 -2.12 -5.82 -10.43
CA MET A 10 -1.39 -5.31 -9.26
C MET A 10 -2.10 -5.70 -7.96
N ILE A 11 -1.36 -5.70 -6.85
CA ILE A 11 -1.86 -5.99 -5.51
C ILE A 11 -2.12 -4.67 -4.78
N GLY A 12 -3.40 -4.41 -4.50
CA GLY A 12 -3.83 -3.27 -3.68
C GLY A 12 -3.62 -3.54 -2.19
N LEU A 13 -2.98 -2.60 -1.49
CA LEU A 13 -2.80 -2.63 -0.04
C LEU A 13 -3.44 -1.38 0.58
N ASN A 14 -4.23 -1.59 1.63
CA ASN A 14 -4.92 -0.54 2.38
C ASN A 14 -4.54 -0.54 3.86
N GLY A 15 -5.22 0.29 4.66
CA GLY A 15 -4.93 0.47 6.08
C GLY A 15 -4.92 -0.80 6.94
N ILE A 16 -5.55 -1.89 6.50
CA ILE A 16 -5.55 -3.18 7.23
C ILE A 16 -4.13 -3.70 7.47
N ILE A 17 -3.19 -3.47 6.55
CA ILE A 17 -1.82 -3.99 6.70
C ILE A 17 -1.08 -3.43 7.92
N THR A 18 -1.55 -2.30 8.46
CA THR A 18 -0.97 -1.66 9.65
C THR A 18 -1.42 -2.31 10.95
N TYR A 19 -2.37 -3.25 10.90
CA TYR A 19 -2.88 -3.97 12.07
C TYR A 19 -2.05 -5.23 12.36
N GLY A 20 -0.89 -5.01 12.97
CA GLY A 20 0.03 -6.09 13.38
C GLY A 20 0.94 -6.54 12.25
N GLU A 21 1.34 -7.82 12.29
CA GLU A 21 2.40 -8.38 11.42
C GLU A 21 1.88 -9.45 10.45
N SER A 22 0.58 -9.74 10.48
CA SER A 22 -0.02 -10.84 9.70
C SER A 22 0.16 -10.69 8.18
N TYR A 23 0.36 -9.46 7.70
CA TYR A 23 0.61 -9.15 6.29
C TYR A 23 2.10 -8.96 5.97
N ASP A 24 3.00 -8.98 6.95
CA ASP A 24 4.41 -8.63 6.75
C ASP A 24 5.10 -9.62 5.81
N ARG A 25 4.78 -10.90 5.94
CA ARG A 25 5.27 -11.93 5.02
C ARG A 25 4.84 -11.66 3.58
N LEU A 26 3.57 -11.31 3.37
CA LEU A 26 3.05 -10.97 2.05
C LEU A 26 3.76 -9.75 1.46
N ILE A 27 3.94 -8.69 2.27
CA ILE A 27 4.61 -7.46 1.87
C ILE A 27 6.08 -7.73 1.55
N LYS A 28 6.77 -8.62 2.29
CA LYS A 28 8.16 -9.03 1.99
C LYS A 28 8.25 -9.79 0.66
N GLU A 29 7.34 -10.72 0.40
CA GLU A 29 7.39 -11.61 -0.76
C GLU A 29 7.02 -10.91 -2.10
N ILE A 30 6.16 -9.90 -2.08
CA ILE A 30 5.73 -9.20 -3.31
C ILE A 30 6.73 -8.11 -3.70
N ASP A 31 7.19 -8.10 -4.95
CA ASP A 31 7.99 -7.00 -5.51
C ASP A 31 7.19 -5.69 -5.53
N LEU A 32 7.79 -4.59 -5.08
CA LEU A 32 7.16 -3.30 -4.90
C LEU A 32 6.55 -2.74 -6.20
N LYS A 33 7.10 -3.10 -7.37
CA LYS A 33 6.54 -2.74 -8.69
C LYS A 33 5.14 -3.33 -8.97
N ASN A 34 4.72 -4.31 -8.17
CA ASN A 34 3.41 -4.96 -8.28
C ASN A 34 2.42 -4.45 -7.22
N ILE A 35 2.76 -3.42 -6.45
CA ILE A 35 1.95 -2.90 -5.34
C ILE A 35 1.34 -1.55 -5.71
N VAL A 36 0.06 -1.38 -5.39
CA VAL A 36 -0.60 -0.06 -5.35
C VAL A 36 -1.17 0.18 -3.96
N ILE A 37 -1.18 1.44 -3.52
CA ILE A 37 -1.64 1.84 -2.19
C ILE A 37 -2.99 2.51 -2.31
N GLU A 38 -3.91 2.17 -1.42
CA GLU A 38 -5.23 2.79 -1.31
C GLU A 38 -5.62 2.99 0.16
N THR A 39 -6.69 3.75 0.41
CA THR A 39 -7.22 3.94 1.78
C THR A 39 -8.47 3.13 2.04
N ASP A 40 -9.33 2.94 1.02
CA ASP A 40 -10.72 2.49 1.20
C ASP A 40 -11.52 3.42 2.15
N CYS A 41 -11.19 4.72 2.12
CA CYS A 41 -11.94 5.71 2.88
C CYS A 41 -13.43 5.71 2.47
N PRO A 42 -14.37 5.84 3.43
CA PRO A 42 -14.18 6.33 4.80
C PRO A 42 -13.89 5.24 5.86
N TYR A 43 -13.67 3.99 5.47
CA TYR A 43 -13.48 2.85 6.37
C TYR A 43 -11.99 2.51 6.55
N LEU A 44 -11.66 1.58 7.45
CA LEU A 44 -10.30 0.98 7.54
C LEU A 44 -9.15 1.95 7.86
N THR A 45 -9.37 2.87 8.79
CA THR A 45 -8.33 3.82 9.26
C THR A 45 -7.05 3.09 9.68
N PRO A 46 -5.88 3.43 9.12
CA PRO A 46 -4.61 2.77 9.44
C PRO A 46 -4.10 3.15 10.83
N ARG A 47 -3.31 2.26 11.45
CA ARG A 47 -2.49 2.57 12.62
C ARG A 47 -1.28 3.43 12.21
N PRO A 48 -0.78 4.32 13.09
CA PRO A 48 -1.12 4.46 14.52
C PRO A 48 -2.31 5.38 14.83
N LEU A 49 -3.12 5.78 13.84
CA LEU A 49 -4.28 6.64 14.08
C LEU A 49 -5.28 5.96 15.03
N GLU A 50 -5.99 6.77 15.80
CA GLU A 50 -6.94 6.29 16.81
C GLU A 50 -8.14 5.60 16.16
N LYS A 51 -8.62 4.53 16.81
CA LYS A 51 -9.87 3.86 16.41
C LYS A 51 -11.04 4.84 16.53
N GLY A 52 -11.90 4.88 15.52
CA GLY A 52 -13.07 5.77 15.47
C GLY A 52 -12.82 7.08 14.72
N ILE A 53 -11.56 7.40 14.38
CA ILE A 53 -11.26 8.43 13.37
C ILE A 53 -11.72 7.93 12.00
N ARG A 54 -12.43 8.78 11.25
CA ARG A 54 -12.82 8.52 9.86
C ARG A 54 -11.56 8.40 8.99
N ASN A 55 -11.49 7.37 8.15
CA ASN A 55 -10.36 7.25 7.22
C ASN A 55 -10.47 8.33 6.13
N GLU A 56 -9.34 8.89 5.73
CA GLU A 56 -9.23 9.96 4.75
C GLU A 56 -8.18 9.60 3.70
N PRO A 57 -8.27 10.11 2.46
CA PRO A 57 -7.28 9.87 1.40
C PRO A 57 -5.83 10.20 1.80
N LEU A 58 -5.63 11.13 2.75
CA LEU A 58 -4.31 11.50 3.24
C LEU A 58 -3.58 10.34 3.93
N PHE A 59 -4.31 9.35 4.45
CA PHE A 59 -3.73 8.26 5.25
C PHE A 59 -3.08 7.14 4.42
N VAL A 60 -2.92 7.34 3.11
CA VAL A 60 -2.05 6.49 2.28
C VAL A 60 -0.59 6.49 2.77
N LYS A 61 -0.16 7.57 3.44
CA LYS A 61 1.20 7.70 3.97
C LYS A 61 1.53 6.62 5.01
N GLU A 62 0.57 6.24 5.84
CA GLU A 62 0.71 5.27 6.91
C GLU A 62 0.80 3.85 6.34
N VAL A 63 0.06 3.59 5.26
CA VAL A 63 0.18 2.35 4.48
C VAL A 63 1.56 2.27 3.82
N ALA A 64 2.02 3.37 3.20
CA ALA A 64 3.35 3.45 2.60
C ALA A 64 4.46 3.25 3.64
N GLN A 65 4.33 3.85 4.83
CA GLN A 65 5.29 3.70 5.92
C GLN A 65 5.37 2.24 6.39
N LYS A 66 4.23 1.56 6.57
CA LYS A 66 4.24 0.14 6.94
C LYS A 66 4.95 -0.73 5.89
N ILE A 67 4.78 -0.43 4.60
CA ILE A 67 5.49 -1.14 3.52
C ILE A 67 6.99 -0.87 3.61
N ALA A 68 7.39 0.38 3.80
CA ALA A 68 8.79 0.80 3.94
C ALA A 68 9.48 0.08 5.11
N ASP A 69 8.83 0.05 6.27
CA ASP A 69 9.35 -0.61 7.48
C ASP A 69 9.54 -2.12 7.26
N VAL A 70 8.56 -2.78 6.63
CA VAL A 70 8.61 -4.23 6.39
C VAL A 70 9.63 -4.62 5.32
N LYS A 71 9.85 -3.75 4.32
CA LYS A 71 10.80 -3.95 3.22
C LYS A 71 12.21 -3.43 3.52
N GLU A 72 12.39 -2.69 4.62
CA GLU A 72 13.65 -2.07 5.02
C GLU A 72 14.20 -1.08 3.97
N ILE A 73 13.31 -0.29 3.38
CA ILE A 73 13.63 0.75 2.37
C ILE A 73 13.05 2.11 2.78
N SER A 74 13.40 3.16 2.05
CA SER A 74 12.90 4.52 2.33
C SER A 74 11.41 4.67 2.01
N LEU A 75 10.72 5.55 2.75
CA LEU A 75 9.34 5.93 2.45
C LEU A 75 9.25 6.57 1.06
N GLU A 76 10.26 7.35 0.69
CA GLU A 76 10.38 8.03 -0.59
C GLU A 76 10.40 7.04 -1.75
N GLU A 77 11.17 5.95 -1.63
CA GLU A 77 11.24 4.88 -2.63
C GLU A 77 9.90 4.16 -2.77
N VAL A 78 9.22 3.86 -1.64
CA VAL A 78 7.86 3.29 -1.67
C VAL A 78 6.90 4.24 -2.37
N ALA A 79 6.91 5.52 -2.00
CA ALA A 79 6.03 6.53 -2.57
C ALA A 79 6.27 6.68 -4.08
N GLU A 80 7.53 6.74 -4.52
CA GLU A 80 7.88 6.87 -5.93
C GLU A 80 7.36 5.68 -6.74
N ILE A 81 7.73 4.46 -6.36
CA ILE A 81 7.38 3.26 -7.12
C ILE A 81 5.86 3.05 -7.13
N THR A 82 5.20 3.16 -5.98
CA THR A 82 3.75 2.94 -5.91
C THR A 82 2.95 4.04 -6.62
N THR A 83 3.48 5.26 -6.70
CA THR A 83 2.91 6.34 -7.53
C THR A 83 3.03 6.00 -9.01
N GLN A 84 4.17 5.49 -9.47
CA GLN A 84 4.31 5.07 -10.88
C GLN A 84 3.37 3.92 -11.22
N ASN A 85 3.21 2.95 -10.31
CA ASN A 85 2.29 1.84 -10.48
C ASN A 85 0.83 2.32 -10.58
N ALA A 86 0.43 3.25 -9.71
CA ALA A 86 -0.91 3.85 -9.74
C ALA A 86 -1.16 4.60 -11.06
N LYS A 87 -0.18 5.37 -11.54
CA LYS A 87 -0.28 6.05 -12.84
C LYS A 87 -0.46 5.07 -14.00
N LEU A 88 0.28 3.96 -13.99
CA LEU A 88 0.20 2.93 -15.01
C LEU A 88 -1.19 2.26 -15.04
N ILE A 89 -1.71 1.83 -13.89
CA ILE A 89 -2.98 1.09 -13.85
C ILE A 89 -4.20 1.98 -14.05
N LEU A 90 -4.12 3.26 -13.67
CA LEU A 90 -5.19 4.25 -13.83
C LEU A 90 -5.09 5.05 -15.14
N ASN A 91 -4.10 4.78 -15.99
CA ASN A 91 -3.80 5.53 -17.21
C ASN A 91 -3.71 7.05 -16.97
N LEU A 92 -3.05 7.45 -15.88
CA LEU A 92 -2.84 8.86 -15.55
C LEU A 92 -1.61 9.38 -16.29
N SER A 93 -1.83 10.21 -17.31
CA SER A 93 -0.79 11.04 -17.92
C SER A 93 -0.42 12.19 -16.99
N SER A 94 0.89 12.42 -16.78
CA SER A 94 1.39 13.61 -16.08
C SER A 94 1.41 14.82 -17.01
#